data_AF-A0AA85BPD8-F1
#
_entry.id   AF-A0AA85BPD8-F1
#
_cell.length_a   1.000
_cell.length_b   1.000
_cell.length_c   1.000
_cell.angle_alpha   90.00
_cell.angle_beta   90.00
_cell.angle_gamma   90.00
#
_symmetry.space_group_name_H-M   'P 1'
#
loop_
_entity.id
_entity.type
_entity.pdbx_description
1 polymer ?
#
loop_
_entity_poly.entity_id
_entity_poly.type
_entity_poly.pdbx_seq_one_letter_code
_entity_poly.pdbx_strand_id
1 'polypeptide(L)'
;MLVLAVCLGLFSTFTVLVVRFFYLKVQCWFCGHTAFTSWSRKTSFVCQQCGQYNGFKSDGDYNKVIPSQFIAELNPVNFNKAHGTFSSHSDVLCPDCTRNQNTIVQKLSEYTPKNDKSDEEIKEYTRLLELEYGLCSSCYRKVNNKLRQLDCKLLPSFIEWWHNKQRTISLTKNSIH
;
A
#
# COMPACT_ATOMS: atom_id res chain seq x y z
N MET A 1 23.18 -49.88 18.84
CA MET A 1 23.26 -49.06 17.60
C MET A 1 21.89 -48.82 16.98
N LEU A 2 21.09 -49.86 16.71
CA LEU A 2 19.79 -49.73 16.02
C LEU A 2 18.72 -48.93 16.81
N VAL A 3 18.59 -49.18 18.13
CA VAL A 3 17.67 -48.44 19.01
C VAL A 3 18.02 -46.94 19.06
N LEU A 4 19.31 -46.63 19.17
CA LEU A 4 19.80 -45.25 19.24
C LEU A 4 19.53 -44.48 17.93
N ALA A 5 19.72 -45.14 16.79
CA ALA A 5 19.39 -44.58 15.48
C ALA A 5 17.89 -44.33 15.30
N VAL A 6 17.03 -45.24 15.79
CA VAL A 6 15.57 -45.06 15.78
C VAL A 6 15.15 -43.90 16.68
N CYS A 7 15.69 -43.79 17.89
CA CYS A 7 15.40 -42.68 18.80
C CYS A 7 15.83 -41.32 18.21
N LEU A 8 17.02 -41.24 17.61
CA LEU A 8 17.49 -40.02 16.93
C LEU A 8 16.62 -39.66 15.73
N GLY A 9 16.18 -40.66 14.95
CA GLY A 9 15.25 -40.47 13.83
C GLY A 9 13.91 -39.91 14.30
N LEU A 10 13.30 -40.48 15.35
CA LEU A 10 12.04 -40.02 15.93
C LEU A 10 12.14 -38.62 16.56
N PHE A 11 13.26 -38.30 17.21
CA PHE A 11 13.50 -36.96 17.74
C PHE A 11 13.65 -35.91 16.63
N SER A 12 14.38 -36.25 15.56
CA SER A 12 14.52 -35.39 14.39
C SER A 12 13.17 -35.14 13.69
N THR A 13 12.36 -36.17 13.48
CA THR A 13 11.03 -35.99 12.88
C THR A 13 10.09 -35.19 13.79
N PHE A 14 10.10 -35.45 15.10
CA PHE A 14 9.32 -34.67 16.06
C PHE A 14 9.73 -33.19 16.06
N THR A 15 11.02 -32.89 16.08
CA THR A 15 11.50 -31.49 16.04
C THR A 15 11.13 -30.79 14.73
N VAL A 16 11.22 -31.48 13.57
CA VAL A 16 10.77 -30.93 12.28
C VAL A 16 9.28 -30.65 12.26
N LEU A 17 8.45 -31.55 12.81
CA LEU A 17 6.99 -31.37 12.89
C LEU A 17 6.63 -30.20 13.81
N VAL A 18 7.29 -30.11 14.97
CA VAL A 18 7.15 -28.99 15.92
C VAL A 18 7.52 -27.66 15.24
N VAL A 19 8.68 -27.57 14.59
CA VAL A 19 9.09 -26.36 13.88
C VAL A 19 8.11 -26.02 12.75
N ARG A 20 7.64 -26.99 11.97
CA ARG A 20 6.62 -26.72 10.95
C ARG A 20 5.28 -26.26 11.53
N PHE A 21 4.90 -26.75 12.70
CA PHE A 21 3.67 -26.37 13.37
C PHE A 21 3.72 -24.94 13.89
N PHE A 22 4.87 -24.50 14.41
CA PHE A 22 5.02 -23.17 15.00
C PHE A 22 5.28 -22.05 14.00
N TYR A 23 5.66 -22.37 12.76
CA TYR A 23 5.96 -21.40 11.71
C TYR A 23 4.93 -21.40 10.59
N LEU A 24 4.35 -20.24 10.31
CA LEU A 24 3.33 -20.02 9.31
C LEU A 24 3.85 -19.18 8.15
N LYS A 25 3.35 -19.47 6.95
CA LYS A 25 3.53 -18.62 5.78
C LYS A 25 2.56 -17.45 5.85
N VAL A 26 3.08 -16.24 5.72
CA VAL A 26 2.30 -14.99 5.63
C VAL A 26 2.83 -14.17 4.45
N GLN A 27 2.00 -13.31 3.86
CA GLN A 27 2.42 -12.41 2.79
C GLN A 27 2.58 -10.98 3.31
N CYS A 28 3.62 -10.29 2.85
CA CYS A 28 3.79 -8.87 3.08
C CYS A 28 2.78 -8.07 2.25
N TRP A 29 2.01 -7.19 2.88
CA TRP A 29 1.03 -6.31 2.24
C TRP A 29 1.67 -5.33 1.24
N PHE A 30 2.94 -4.98 1.42
CA PHE A 30 3.62 -3.96 0.63
C PHE A 30 4.32 -4.51 -0.62
N CYS A 31 5.05 -5.62 -0.48
CA CYS A 31 5.85 -6.17 -1.59
C CYS A 31 5.40 -7.57 -2.05
N GLY A 32 4.38 -8.16 -1.41
CA GLY A 32 3.90 -9.51 -1.72
C GLY A 32 4.87 -10.64 -1.34
N HIS A 33 6.05 -10.33 -0.80
CA HIS A 33 7.01 -11.35 -0.38
C HIS A 33 6.40 -12.29 0.68
N THR A 34 6.56 -13.59 0.48
CA THR A 34 6.14 -14.60 1.45
C THR A 34 7.17 -14.71 2.56
N ALA A 35 6.78 -14.33 3.77
CA ALA A 35 7.57 -14.49 4.97
C ALA A 35 7.13 -15.72 5.78
N PHE A 36 8.06 -16.28 6.55
CA PHE A 36 7.75 -17.30 7.56
C PHE A 36 7.84 -16.66 8.94
N THR A 37 6.76 -16.74 9.72
CA THR A 37 6.68 -16.11 11.04
C THR A 37 6.17 -17.11 12.07
N SER A 38 6.52 -16.92 13.34
CA SER A 38 5.91 -17.68 14.41
C SER A 38 4.41 -17.38 14.50
N TRP A 39 3.62 -18.33 15.02
CA TRP A 39 2.18 -18.11 15.21
C TRP A 39 1.86 -16.82 15.97
N SER A 40 2.67 -16.48 16.98
CA SER A 40 2.55 -15.26 17.78
C SER A 40 2.78 -13.95 17.00
N ARG A 41 3.46 -14.00 15.85
CA ARG A 41 3.82 -12.83 15.03
C ARG A 41 3.08 -12.78 13.69
N LYS A 42 2.15 -13.71 13.44
CA LYS A 42 1.47 -13.84 12.14
C LYS A 42 0.73 -12.57 11.69
N THR A 43 0.25 -11.76 12.63
CA THR A 43 -0.44 -10.49 12.38
C THR A 43 0.43 -9.27 12.63
N SER A 44 1.72 -9.43 12.94
CA SER A 44 2.60 -8.34 13.37
C SER A 44 4.06 -8.71 13.16
N PHE A 45 4.60 -8.39 12.00
CA PHE A 45 5.99 -8.68 11.66
C PHE A 45 6.62 -7.58 10.80
N VAL A 46 7.95 -7.49 10.79
CA VAL A 46 8.69 -6.63 9.85
C VAL A 46 9.15 -7.49 8.69
N CYS A 47 8.81 -7.09 7.47
CA CYS A 47 9.23 -7.79 6.27
C CYS A 47 10.74 -7.65 6.07
N GLN A 48 11.44 -8.77 5.92
CA GLN A 48 12.90 -8.77 5.70
C GLN A 48 13.29 -8.31 4.29
N GLN A 49 12.36 -8.35 3.33
CA GLN A 49 12.61 -7.96 1.94
C GLN A 49 12.55 -6.43 1.75
N CYS A 50 11.55 -5.76 2.32
CA CYS A 50 11.33 -4.32 2.10
C CYS A 50 11.41 -3.48 3.39
N GLY A 51 11.66 -4.08 4.55
CA GLY A 51 11.74 -3.38 5.84
C GLY A 51 10.41 -2.90 6.40
N GLN A 52 9.29 -3.07 5.67
CA GLN A 52 7.98 -2.54 6.10
C GLN A 52 7.34 -3.38 7.22
N TYR A 53 6.72 -2.70 8.17
CA TYR A 53 5.95 -3.32 9.25
C TYR A 53 4.56 -3.76 8.77
N ASN A 54 4.18 -4.99 9.08
CA ASN A 54 2.93 -5.64 8.70
C ASN A 54 2.14 -5.98 9.96
N GLY A 55 1.54 -4.97 10.57
CA GLY A 55 0.67 -5.14 11.74
C GLY A 55 -0.39 -4.05 11.81
N PHE A 56 -1.64 -4.45 11.64
CA PHE A 56 -2.77 -3.55 11.48
C PHE A 56 -3.87 -3.87 12.49
N LYS A 57 -4.58 -2.84 12.93
CA LYS A 57 -5.86 -2.93 13.64
C LYS A 57 -6.97 -3.25 12.64
N SER A 58 -8.17 -3.52 13.14
CA SER A 58 -9.34 -3.82 12.30
C SER A 58 -9.79 -2.65 11.41
N ASP A 59 -9.44 -1.42 11.76
CA ASP A 59 -9.71 -0.20 10.97
C ASP A 59 -8.65 0.06 9.89
N GLY A 60 -7.57 -0.74 9.85
CA GLY A 60 -6.47 -0.60 8.90
C GLY A 60 -5.30 0.26 9.38
N ASP A 61 -5.41 0.91 10.55
CA ASP A 61 -4.29 1.65 11.15
C ASP A 61 -3.23 0.68 11.69
N TYR A 62 -2.00 1.16 11.90
CA TYR A 62 -0.98 0.36 12.54
C TYR A 62 -1.36 0.02 13.98
N ASN A 63 -1.13 -1.23 14.38
CA ASN A 63 -1.34 -1.67 15.76
C ASN A 63 -0.21 -1.26 16.72
N LYS A 64 0.70 -0.39 16.26
CA LYS A 64 1.72 0.28 17.05
C LYS A 64 1.95 1.68 16.48
N VAL A 65 2.45 2.58 17.32
CA VAL A 65 2.95 3.87 16.85
C VAL A 65 4.22 3.65 16.03
N ILE A 66 4.29 4.25 14.86
CA ILE A 66 5.51 4.32 14.04
C ILE A 66 5.99 5.78 14.08
N PRO A 67 6.94 6.14 14.95
CA PRO A 67 7.33 7.53 15.17
C PRO A 67 7.77 8.27 13.90
N SER A 68 8.41 7.57 12.96
CA SER A 68 8.82 8.14 11.67
C SER A 68 7.67 8.58 10.78
N GLN A 69 6.41 8.24 11.09
CA GLN A 69 5.25 8.79 10.37
C GLN A 69 4.87 10.20 10.82
N PHE A 70 5.33 10.64 11.99
CA PHE A 70 4.95 11.92 12.60
C PHE A 70 6.14 12.84 12.84
N ILE A 71 7.34 12.27 13.01
CA ILE A 71 8.58 12.98 13.31
C ILE A 71 9.45 12.95 12.07
N ALA A 72 9.53 14.09 11.38
CA ALA A 72 10.21 14.21 10.10
C ALA A 72 11.71 13.86 10.19
N GLU A 73 12.34 14.12 11.34
CA GLU A 73 13.74 13.83 11.63
C GLU A 73 14.04 12.33 11.67
N LEU A 74 13.01 11.50 11.89
CA LEU A 74 13.13 10.04 11.88
C LEU A 74 12.92 9.43 10.49
N ASN A 75 12.61 10.25 9.48
CA ASN A 75 12.57 9.78 8.11
C ASN A 75 13.97 9.35 7.68
N PRO A 76 14.13 8.20 7.00
CA PRO A 76 15.42 7.79 6.49
C PRO A 76 15.99 8.87 5.56
N VAL A 77 17.17 9.41 5.91
CA VAL A 77 17.87 10.45 5.14
C VAL A 77 18.26 9.98 3.72
N ASN A 78 18.35 8.67 3.53
CA ASN A 78 18.63 8.03 2.25
C ASN A 78 17.34 7.71 1.52
N PHE A 79 16.65 8.74 1.02
CA PHE A 79 15.76 8.52 -0.10
C PHE A 79 16.64 8.15 -1.31
N ASN A 80 16.29 7.09 -2.02
CA ASN A 80 16.70 7.02 -3.43
C ASN A 80 16.16 8.30 -4.06
N LYS A 81 17.03 9.30 -4.31
CA LYS A 81 16.69 10.38 -5.21
C LYS A 81 16.15 9.68 -6.44
N ALA A 82 14.91 10.00 -6.85
CA ALA A 82 14.36 9.46 -8.07
C ALA A 82 15.46 9.57 -9.14
N HIS A 83 15.92 8.43 -9.64
CA HIS A 83 17.04 8.39 -10.55
C HIS A 83 16.56 9.04 -11.85
N GLY A 84 16.86 10.32 -11.99
CA GLY A 84 16.38 11.16 -13.09
C GLY A 84 15.32 12.17 -12.65
N THR A 85 15.41 13.38 -13.21
CA THR A 85 14.30 14.32 -13.26
C THR A 85 13.15 13.59 -13.96
N PHE A 86 12.03 13.35 -13.27
CA PHE A 86 10.83 12.85 -13.92
C PHE A 86 10.38 13.90 -14.95
N SER A 87 10.83 13.75 -16.19
CA SER A 87 10.38 14.53 -17.31
C SER A 87 9.11 13.86 -17.81
N SER A 88 7.98 14.29 -17.27
CA SER A 88 6.68 14.02 -17.88
C SER A 88 6.67 14.72 -19.24
N HIS A 89 7.03 13.99 -20.30
CA HIS A 89 6.80 14.41 -21.69
C HIS A 89 5.30 14.36 -22.06
N SER A 90 4.39 14.39 -21.08
CA SER A 90 2.94 14.37 -21.34
C SER A 90 2.54 15.70 -21.99
N ASP A 91 1.94 15.59 -23.17
CA ASP A 91 1.35 16.66 -23.97
C ASP A 91 -0.11 16.97 -23.55
N VAL A 92 -0.54 16.42 -22.41
CA VAL A 92 -1.91 16.50 -21.90
C VAL A 92 -2.21 17.92 -21.40
N LEU A 93 -1.28 18.54 -20.69
CA LEU A 93 -1.43 19.87 -20.09
C LEU A 93 -0.58 20.91 -20.82
N CYS A 94 -1.12 22.12 -21.02
CA CYS A 94 -0.32 23.27 -21.42
C CYS A 94 0.54 23.77 -20.23
N PRO A 95 1.59 24.59 -20.46
CA PRO A 95 2.47 25.07 -19.39
C PRO A 95 1.74 25.76 -18.24
N ASP A 96 0.69 26.54 -18.53
CA ASP A 96 -0.10 27.23 -17.50
C ASP A 96 -0.93 26.26 -16.66
N CYS A 97 -1.59 25.30 -17.30
CA CYS A 97 -2.33 24.26 -16.58
C CYS A 97 -1.39 23.37 -15.75
N THR A 98 -0.18 23.07 -16.23
CA THR A 98 0.85 22.37 -15.45
C THR A 98 1.23 23.15 -14.19
N ARG A 99 1.46 24.47 -14.32
CA ARG A 99 1.75 25.34 -13.17
C ARG A 99 0.57 25.42 -12.20
N ASN A 100 -0.66 25.48 -12.70
CA ASN A 100 -1.87 25.46 -11.88
C ASN A 100 -1.99 24.15 -11.09
N GLN A 101 -1.82 22.99 -11.73
CA GLN A 101 -1.86 21.70 -11.04
C GLN A 101 -0.76 21.58 -9.97
N ASN A 102 0.45 22.08 -10.24
CA ASN A 102 1.52 22.15 -9.23
C ASN A 102 1.12 23.03 -8.04
N THR A 103 0.43 24.15 -8.30
CA THR A 103 -0.07 25.06 -7.26
C THR A 103 -1.13 24.37 -6.39
N ILE A 104 -2.05 23.62 -6.99
CA ILE A 104 -3.06 22.84 -6.25
C ILE A 104 -2.35 21.83 -5.33
N VAL A 105 -1.42 21.04 -5.86
CA VAL A 105 -0.68 20.03 -5.08
C VAL A 105 0.08 20.68 -3.92
N GLN A 106 0.77 21.78 -4.16
CA GLN A 106 1.50 22.50 -3.13
C GLN A 106 0.54 22.97 -2.02
N LYS A 107 -0.56 23.66 -2.39
CA LYS A 107 -1.53 24.18 -1.43
C LYS A 107 -2.20 23.08 -0.61
N LEU A 108 -2.53 21.95 -1.23
CA LEU A 108 -3.06 20.78 -0.51
C LEU A 108 -2.04 20.21 0.47
N SER A 109 -0.75 20.17 0.12
CA SER A 109 0.30 19.67 1.01
C SER A 109 0.56 20.55 2.24
N GLU A 110 0.31 21.86 2.11
CA GLU A 110 0.45 22.84 3.19
C GLU A 110 -0.82 22.93 4.07
N TYR A 111 -1.93 22.34 3.62
CA TYR A 111 -3.22 22.44 4.30
C TYR A 111 -3.27 21.56 5.55
N THR A 112 -3.61 22.17 6.69
CA THR A 112 -3.88 21.46 7.95
C THR A 112 -5.35 21.64 8.34
N PRO A 113 -6.16 20.57 8.31
CA PRO A 113 -7.55 20.63 8.74
C PRO A 113 -7.69 21.07 10.20
N LYS A 114 -8.74 21.85 10.50
CA LYS A 114 -8.96 22.39 11.85
C LYS A 114 -9.99 21.60 12.64
N ASN A 115 -10.86 20.88 11.96
CA ASN A 115 -11.96 20.14 12.58
C ASN A 115 -11.71 18.64 12.53
N ASP A 116 -12.39 17.89 13.41
CA ASP A 116 -12.37 16.42 13.41
C ASP A 116 -12.92 15.81 12.11
N LYS A 117 -13.62 16.62 11.29
CA LYS A 117 -14.11 16.30 9.95
C LYS A 117 -13.08 16.66 8.88
N SER A 118 -11.87 16.12 9.03
CA SER A 118 -10.73 16.44 8.17
C SER A 118 -11.00 16.15 6.70
N ASP A 119 -11.71 15.06 6.41
CA ASP A 119 -11.96 14.61 5.03
C ASP A 119 -12.92 15.52 4.28
N GLU A 120 -14.00 15.98 4.92
CA GLU A 120 -14.92 16.95 4.31
C GLU A 120 -14.24 18.30 4.08
N GLU A 121 -13.41 18.72 5.03
CA GLU A 121 -12.67 19.98 4.94
C GLU A 121 -11.65 19.95 3.79
N ILE A 122 -10.88 18.87 3.65
CA ILE A 122 -9.93 18.67 2.55
C ILE A 122 -10.68 18.63 1.20
N LYS A 123 -11.84 17.97 1.13
CA LYS A 123 -12.64 17.92 -0.11
C LYS A 123 -13.13 19.30 -0.53
N GLU A 124 -13.66 20.08 0.41
CA GLU A 124 -14.12 21.43 0.10
C GLU A 124 -12.96 22.35 -0.29
N TYR A 125 -11.82 22.26 0.42
CA TYR A 125 -10.63 23.02 0.06
C TYR A 125 -10.11 22.65 -1.33
N THR A 126 -10.07 21.35 -1.66
CA THR A 126 -9.72 20.87 -3.01
C THR A 126 -10.64 21.47 -4.07
N ARG A 127 -11.96 21.46 -3.83
CA ARG A 127 -12.95 22.03 -4.76
C ARG A 127 -12.72 23.52 -5.01
N LEU A 128 -12.39 24.29 -3.96
CA LEU A 128 -12.07 25.72 -4.10
C LEU A 128 -10.79 25.95 -4.90
N LEU A 129 -9.76 25.14 -4.69
CA LEU A 129 -8.53 25.18 -5.47
C LEU A 129 -8.75 24.83 -6.94
N GLU A 130 -9.61 23.86 -7.23
CA GLU A 130 -9.95 23.48 -8.60
C GLU A 130 -10.78 24.55 -9.34
N LEU A 131 -11.60 25.33 -8.61
CA LEU A 131 -12.30 26.47 -9.19
C LEU A 131 -11.34 27.61 -9.56
N GLU A 132 -10.38 27.91 -8.70
CA GLU A 132 -9.42 29.01 -8.89
C GLU A 132 -8.30 28.65 -9.87
N TYR A 133 -7.72 27.45 -9.73
CA TYR A 133 -6.58 26.95 -10.49
C TYR A 133 -6.97 25.82 -11.45
N GLY A 134 -8.20 25.87 -11.97
CA GLY A 134 -8.73 24.85 -12.87
C GLY A 134 -7.95 24.71 -14.19
N LEU A 135 -8.29 23.65 -14.91
CA LEU A 135 -7.79 23.41 -16.26
C LEU A 135 -8.50 24.30 -17.27
N CYS A 136 -7.78 24.76 -18.29
CA CYS A 136 -8.43 25.33 -19.47
C CYS A 136 -9.26 24.26 -20.22
N SER A 137 -10.26 24.69 -20.98
CA SER A 137 -11.20 23.79 -21.68
C SER A 137 -10.50 22.75 -22.58
N SER A 138 -9.41 23.13 -23.24
CA SER A 138 -8.61 22.24 -24.08
C SER A 138 -7.91 21.14 -23.26
N CYS A 139 -7.22 21.52 -22.18
CA CYS A 139 -6.54 20.57 -21.29
C CYS A 139 -7.55 19.65 -20.59
N TYR A 140 -8.68 20.18 -20.13
CA TYR A 140 -9.76 19.40 -19.52
C TYR A 140 -10.26 18.29 -20.45
N ARG A 141 -10.45 18.59 -21.74
CA ARG A 141 -10.83 17.59 -22.76
C ARG A 141 -9.74 16.53 -22.96
N LYS A 142 -8.48 16.95 -23.05
CA LYS A 142 -7.33 16.04 -23.20
C LYS A 142 -7.21 15.08 -22.01
N VAL A 143 -7.29 15.60 -20.78
CA VAL A 143 -7.28 14.81 -19.54
C VAL A 143 -8.41 13.79 -19.57
N ASN A 144 -9.65 14.22 -19.82
CA ASN A 144 -10.79 13.32 -19.85
C ASN A 144 -10.71 12.24 -20.95
N ASN A 145 -10.16 12.59 -22.13
CA ASN A 145 -9.87 11.60 -23.17
C ASN A 145 -8.84 10.58 -22.69
N LYS A 146 -7.77 11.04 -22.02
CA LYS A 146 -6.72 10.16 -21.51
C LYS A 146 -7.25 9.23 -20.41
N LEU A 147 -8.06 9.75 -19.49
CA LEU A 147 -8.72 8.97 -18.44
C LEU A 147 -9.60 7.88 -19.06
N ARG A 148 -10.48 8.22 -20.01
CA ARG A 148 -11.30 7.22 -20.71
C ARG A 148 -10.48 6.13 -21.39
N GLN A 149 -9.37 6.49 -22.05
CA GLN A 149 -8.49 5.50 -22.68
C GLN A 149 -7.87 4.55 -21.65
N LEU A 150 -7.46 5.07 -20.49
CA LEU A 150 -6.92 4.27 -19.40
C LEU A 150 -7.99 3.37 -18.79
N ASP A 151 -9.19 3.89 -18.53
CA ASP A 151 -10.32 3.13 -18.00
C ASP A 151 -10.66 1.96 -18.94
N CYS A 152 -10.81 2.21 -20.24
CA CYS A 152 -11.07 1.14 -21.21
C CYS A 152 -9.98 0.05 -21.20
N LYS A 153 -8.72 0.41 -20.93
CA LYS A 153 -7.59 -0.53 -20.92
C LYS A 153 -7.47 -1.30 -19.60
N LEU A 154 -7.75 -0.64 -18.47
CA LEU A 154 -7.47 -1.16 -17.12
C LEU A 154 -8.70 -1.75 -16.44
N LEU A 155 -9.89 -1.23 -16.73
CA LEU A 155 -11.12 -1.62 -16.05
C LEU A 155 -11.43 -3.13 -16.20
N PRO A 156 -11.26 -3.78 -17.38
CA PRO A 156 -11.55 -5.21 -17.50
C PRO A 156 -10.67 -6.08 -16.59
N SER A 157 -9.36 -5.84 -16.59
CA SER A 157 -8.42 -6.62 -15.76
C SER A 157 -8.58 -6.31 -14.27
N PHE A 158 -8.91 -5.07 -13.92
CA PHE A 158 -9.24 -4.70 -12.54
C PHE A 158 -10.50 -5.42 -12.04
N ILE A 159 -11.57 -5.45 -12.85
CA ILE A 159 -12.82 -6.15 -12.51
C ILE A 159 -12.57 -7.65 -12.32
N GLU A 160 -11.80 -8.28 -13.23
CA GLU A 160 -11.43 -9.69 -13.11
C GLU A 160 -10.66 -9.97 -11.82
N TRP A 161 -9.63 -9.17 -11.54
CA TRP A 161 -8.87 -9.27 -10.29
C TRP A 161 -9.76 -9.08 -9.07
N TRP A 162 -10.67 -8.11 -9.08
CA TRP A 162 -11.58 -7.82 -7.98
C TRP A 162 -12.53 -8.99 -7.70
N HIS A 163 -13.12 -9.60 -8.72
CA HIS A 163 -13.94 -10.80 -8.56
C HIS A 163 -13.14 -11.98 -8.02
N ASN A 164 -11.90 -12.19 -8.47
CA ASN A 164 -11.01 -13.21 -7.94
C ASN A 164 -10.71 -13.00 -6.45
N LYS A 165 -10.44 -11.75 -6.05
CA LYS A 165 -10.21 -11.36 -4.66
C LYS A 165 -11.45 -11.60 -3.80
N GLN A 166 -12.64 -11.23 -4.26
CA GLN A 166 -13.88 -11.48 -3.52
C GLN A 166 -14.13 -12.98 -3.32
N ARG A 167 -13.92 -13.82 -4.35
CA ARG A 167 -14.05 -15.28 -4.22
C ARG A 167 -13.08 -15.86 -3.18
N THR A 168 -11.83 -15.43 -3.18
CA THR A 168 -10.84 -15.88 -2.19
C THR A 168 -11.18 -15.43 -0.77
N ILE A 169 -11.71 -14.22 -0.59
CA ILE A 169 -12.20 -13.75 0.72
C ILE A 169 -13.40 -14.61 1.19
N SER A 170 -14.35 -14.92 0.32
CA SER A 170 -15.49 -15.78 0.67
C SER A 170 -15.05 -17.20 1.04
N LEU A 171 -14.10 -17.78 0.31
CA LEU A 171 -13.54 -19.11 0.60
C LEU A 171 -12.77 -19.14 1.93
N THR A 172 -11.98 -18.11 2.23
CA THR A 172 -11.25 -18.01 3.50
C THR A 172 -12.17 -17.78 4.69
N LYS A 173 -13.29 -17.06 4.51
CA LYS A 173 -14.30 -16.86 5.57
C LYS A 173 -15.09 -18.14 5.88
N ASN A 174 -15.36 -18.98 4.88
CA ASN A 174 -16.05 -20.27 5.05
C ASN A 174 -15.16 -21.38 5.62
N SER A 175 -13.83 -21.22 5.60
CA SER A 175 -12.87 -22.21 6.14
C SER A 175 -12.53 -21.99 7.62
N ILE A 176 -13.11 -20.98 8.27
CA ILE A 176 -12.86 -20.60 9.68
C ILE A 176 -14.05 -21.00 10.59
N HIS A 177 -15.05 -21.67 10.04
CA HIS A 177 -16.14 -22.31 10.81
C HIS A 177 -16.01 -23.83 10.79
#